data_AF-A0A1H5AN92-F1
#
_entry.id   AF-A0A1H5AN92-F1
#
_cell.length_a   1.000
_cell.length_b   1.000
_cell.length_c   1.000
_cell.angle_alpha   90.00
_cell.angle_beta   90.00
_cell.angle_gamma   90.00
#
_symmetry.space_group_name_H-M   'P 1'
#
loop_
_entity.id
_entity.type
_entity.pdbx_description
1 polymer ?
#
loop_
_entity_poly.entity_id
_entity_poly.type
_entity_poly.pdbx_seq_one_letter_code
_entity_poly.pdbx_strand_id
1 'polypeptide(L)'
;MRSVLTMTCVAGVLACASPADARTAKEAGLLVAQRRGHFAENAQCYADVFAIYAARNSRGRWVIPPSRGGQTVRSYRFELYRKCHIGA
;
A
#
# COMPACT_ATOMS: atom_id res chain seq x y z
N MET A 1 33.62 40.05 26.45
CA MET A 1 32.30 39.40 26.67
C MET A 1 32.38 38.01 26.08
N ARG A 2 32.49 36.98 26.92
CA ARG A 2 32.60 35.55 26.54
C ARG A 2 31.24 34.88 26.76
N SER A 3 31.00 33.77 26.04
CA SER A 3 30.12 32.65 26.41
C SER A 3 28.61 32.82 26.16
N VAL A 4 27.83 31.86 25.66
CA VAL A 4 28.00 30.52 25.07
C VAL A 4 26.76 30.34 24.16
N LEU A 5 26.92 29.93 22.91
CA LEU A 5 25.81 29.46 22.05
C LEU A 5 25.56 27.98 22.35
N THR A 6 24.59 27.68 23.20
CA THR A 6 24.12 26.31 23.48
C THR A 6 23.22 25.84 22.35
N MET A 7 23.84 25.21 21.35
CA MET A 7 23.19 24.49 20.28
C MET A 7 22.61 23.17 20.84
N THR A 8 21.30 23.14 21.06
CA THR A 8 20.59 21.94 21.53
C THR A 8 20.22 21.07 20.33
N CYS A 9 20.98 19.99 20.13
CA CYS A 9 20.65 18.93 19.18
C CYS A 9 19.43 18.17 19.70
N VAL A 10 18.27 18.35 19.07
CA VAL A 10 17.12 17.46 19.29
C VAL A 10 17.43 16.13 18.59
N ALA A 11 17.88 15.15 19.37
CA ALA A 11 18.16 13.80 18.91
C ALA A 11 16.85 13.15 18.42
N GLY A 12 16.81 12.88 17.12
CA GLY A 12 15.70 12.19 16.47
C GLY A 12 15.55 10.77 17.00
N VAL A 13 14.39 10.48 17.58
CA VAL A 13 13.88 9.11 17.67
C VAL A 13 13.31 8.75 16.29
N LEU A 14 14.19 8.29 15.40
CA LEU A 14 13.76 7.41 14.32
C LEU A 14 13.33 6.11 14.99
N ALA A 15 12.02 5.92 15.12
CA ALA A 15 11.47 4.61 15.43
C ALA A 15 11.86 3.66 14.30
N CYS A 16 12.87 2.84 14.53
CA CYS A 16 13.20 1.70 13.69
C CYS A 16 11.99 0.76 13.68
N ALA A 17 11.12 0.89 12.68
CA ALA A 17 10.13 -0.13 12.38
C ALA A 17 10.89 -1.40 11.97
N SER A 18 11.05 -2.34 12.89
CA SER A 18 11.58 -3.67 12.60
C SER A 18 10.68 -4.33 11.55
N PRO A 19 11.17 -4.71 10.36
CA PRO A 19 10.34 -5.30 9.32
C PRO A 19 10.21 -6.79 9.59
N ALA A 20 9.45 -7.18 10.61
CA ALA A 20 8.97 -8.54 10.72
C ALA A 20 7.81 -8.70 9.73
N ASP A 21 8.11 -9.23 8.54
CA ASP A 21 7.15 -9.62 7.49
C ASP A 21 6.15 -8.55 7.04
N ALA A 22 6.65 -7.33 6.84
CA ALA A 22 5.90 -6.27 6.16
C ALA A 22 5.80 -6.60 4.66
N ARG A 23 4.89 -7.52 4.28
CA ARG A 23 4.59 -7.78 2.86
C ARG A 23 4.39 -6.47 2.13
N THR A 24 4.91 -6.36 0.91
CA THR A 24 4.69 -5.19 0.08
C THR A 24 3.21 -5.12 -0.34
N ALA A 25 2.72 -3.94 -0.72
CA ALA A 25 1.37 -3.81 -1.26
C ALA A 25 1.16 -4.73 -2.48
N LYS A 26 2.20 -4.88 -3.31
CA LYS A 26 2.22 -5.78 -4.47
C LYS A 26 2.10 -7.25 -4.06
N GLU A 27 2.87 -7.73 -3.09
CA GLU A 27 2.75 -9.11 -2.58
C GLU A 27 1.36 -9.39 -1.99
N ALA A 28 0.80 -8.44 -1.24
CA ALA A 28 -0.56 -8.55 -0.77
C ALA A 28 -1.57 -8.62 -1.93
N GLY A 29 -1.36 -7.80 -2.97
CA GLY A 29 -2.13 -7.81 -4.20
C GLY A 29 -2.08 -9.17 -4.93
N LEU A 30 -0.91 -9.80 -5.05
CA LEU A 30 -0.75 -11.14 -5.64
C LEU A 30 -1.59 -12.19 -4.92
N LEU A 31 -1.56 -12.19 -3.60
CA LEU A 31 -2.35 -13.12 -2.78
C LEU A 31 -3.85 -12.88 -2.89
N VAL A 32 -4.27 -11.62 -3.06
CA VAL A 32 -5.69 -11.31 -3.32
C VAL A 32 -6.08 -11.79 -4.72
N ALA A 33 -5.22 -11.58 -5.72
CA ALA A 33 -5.46 -12.02 -7.09
C ALA A 33 -5.64 -13.54 -7.18
N GLN A 34 -4.73 -14.31 -6.58
CA GLN A 34 -4.78 -15.77 -6.53
C GLN A 34 -6.04 -16.28 -5.81
N ARG A 35 -6.40 -15.67 -4.68
CA ARG A 35 -7.65 -16.01 -3.96
C ARG A 35 -8.91 -15.69 -4.77
N ARG A 36 -8.82 -14.82 -5.76
CA ARG A 36 -9.90 -14.49 -6.71
C ARG A 36 -9.84 -15.31 -7.99
N GLY A 37 -8.92 -16.26 -8.10
CA GLY A 37 -8.78 -17.14 -9.26
C GLY A 37 -7.99 -16.51 -10.42
N HIS A 38 -7.27 -15.41 -10.19
CA HIS A 38 -6.35 -14.86 -11.19
C HIS A 38 -4.96 -15.46 -10.98
N PHE A 39 -4.36 -15.96 -12.07
CA PHE A 39 -3.05 -16.60 -12.09
C PHE A 39 -2.15 -15.95 -13.15
N ALA A 40 -0.86 -16.30 -13.13
CA ALA A 40 0.14 -15.84 -14.10
C ALA A 40 0.10 -14.32 -14.33
N GLU A 41 0.06 -13.87 -15.59
CA GLU A 41 0.07 -12.45 -15.98
C GLU A 41 -1.08 -11.65 -15.38
N ASN A 42 -2.26 -12.27 -15.23
CA ASN A 42 -3.42 -11.61 -14.63
C ASN A 42 -3.21 -11.36 -13.14
N ALA A 43 -2.56 -12.29 -12.43
CA ALA A 43 -2.19 -12.08 -11.02
C ALA A 43 -1.19 -10.93 -10.87
N GLN A 44 -0.20 -10.88 -11.77
CA GLN A 44 0.84 -9.86 -11.78
C GLN A 44 0.24 -8.46 -12.02
N CYS A 45 -0.58 -8.32 -13.08
CA CYS A 45 -1.24 -7.07 -13.40
C CYS A 45 -2.20 -6.62 -12.29
N TYR A 46 -2.98 -7.55 -11.72
CA TYR A 46 -3.84 -7.28 -10.57
C TYR A 46 -3.04 -6.70 -9.40
N ALA A 47 -1.89 -7.30 -9.09
CA ALA A 47 -1.04 -6.88 -7.98
C ALA A 47 -0.45 -5.48 -8.19
N ASP A 48 -0.06 -5.16 -9.43
CA ASP A 48 0.44 -3.83 -9.78
C ASP A 48 -0.65 -2.75 -9.62
N VAL A 49 -1.87 -3.02 -10.10
CA VAL A 49 -3.01 -2.11 -9.87
C VAL A 49 -3.34 -2.02 -8.38
N PHE A 50 -3.38 -3.14 -7.66
CA PHE A 50 -3.63 -3.15 -6.23
C PHE A 50 -2.61 -2.28 -5.46
N ALA A 51 -1.33 -2.36 -5.80
CA ALA A 51 -0.28 -1.58 -5.15
C ALA A 51 -0.44 -0.06 -5.30
N ILE A 52 -1.09 0.41 -6.38
CA ILE A 52 -1.39 1.84 -6.60
C ILE A 52 -2.48 2.35 -5.65
N TYR A 53 -3.51 1.53 -5.41
CA TYR A 53 -4.70 1.95 -4.66
C TYR A 53 -4.68 1.52 -3.18
N ALA A 54 -3.82 0.57 -2.82
CA ALA A 54 -3.79 0.00 -1.48
C ALA A 54 -3.20 0.97 -0.45
N ALA A 55 -3.82 0.98 0.73
CA ALA A 55 -3.32 1.66 1.91
C ALA A 55 -3.24 0.69 3.09
N ARG A 56 -2.37 0.98 4.06
CA ARG A 56 -2.35 0.25 5.33
C ARG A 56 -3.51 0.70 6.20
N ASN A 57 -4.31 -0.24 6.70
CA ASN A 57 -5.30 0.03 7.72
C ASN A 57 -4.67 0.04 9.13
N SER A 58 -5.49 0.31 10.16
CA SER A 58 -5.06 0.31 11.57
C SER A 58 -4.53 -1.03 12.08
N ARG A 59 -4.80 -2.13 11.36
CA ARG A 59 -4.28 -3.48 11.65
C ARG A 59 -3.00 -3.80 10.86
N GLY A 60 -2.42 -2.82 10.18
CA GLY A 60 -1.22 -2.99 9.35
C GLY A 60 -1.43 -3.77 8.06
N ARG A 61 -2.68 -4.06 7.66
CA ARG A 61 -2.98 -4.82 6.44
C ARG A 61 -3.17 -3.89 5.25
N TRP A 62 -2.66 -4.32 4.09
CA TRP A 62 -2.95 -3.67 2.82
C TRP A 62 -4.39 -3.95 2.39
N VAL A 63 -5.15 -2.88 2.21
CA VAL A 63 -6.55 -2.92 1.76
C VAL A 63 -6.80 -1.81 0.75
N ILE A 64 -7.78 -1.98 -0.11
CA ILE A 64 -8.32 -0.87 -0.89
C ILE A 64 -9.23 -0.08 0.05
N PRO A 65 -8.86 1.15 0.45
CA PRO A 65 -9.62 1.88 1.45
C PRO A 65 -11.00 2.27 0.90
N PRO A 66 -12.06 2.20 1.72
CA PRO A 66 -13.32 2.81 1.36
C PRO A 66 -13.15 4.32 1.37
N SER A 67 -13.34 4.98 0.22
CA SER A 67 -13.45 6.44 0.17
C SER A 67 -14.90 6.87 0.41
N ARG A 68 -15.09 8.12 0.86
CA ARG A 68 -16.41 8.75 0.86
C ARG A 68 -17.03 8.62 -0.54
N GLY A 69 -18.25 8.08 -0.63
CA GLY A 69 -18.93 7.82 -1.91
C GLY A 69 -18.36 6.67 -2.76
N GLY A 70 -17.41 5.87 -2.26
CA GLY A 70 -16.91 4.66 -2.94
C GLY A 70 -16.01 4.90 -4.16
N GLN A 71 -15.59 6.14 -4.41
CA GLN A 71 -14.75 6.53 -5.54
C GLN A 71 -13.46 5.71 -5.69
N THR A 72 -12.66 5.49 -4.63
CA THR A 72 -11.42 4.70 -4.69
C THR A 72 -11.67 3.28 -5.15
N VAL A 73 -12.72 2.63 -4.65
CA VAL A 73 -13.09 1.26 -5.06
C VAL A 73 -13.56 1.24 -6.51
N ARG A 74 -14.32 2.25 -6.95
CA ARG A 74 -14.74 2.39 -8.35
C ARG A 74 -13.55 2.59 -9.29
N SER A 75 -12.63 3.50 -8.96
CA SER A 75 -11.42 3.76 -9.75
C SER A 75 -10.51 2.54 -9.80
N TYR A 76 -10.34 1.84 -8.68
CA TYR A 76 -9.60 0.59 -8.59
C TYR A 76 -10.17 -0.48 -9.54
N ARG A 77 -11.49 -0.70 -9.49
CA ARG A 77 -12.18 -1.64 -10.38
C ARG A 77 -12.07 -1.24 -11.86
N PHE A 78 -12.22 0.04 -12.16
CA PHE A 78 -12.08 0.56 -13.50
C PHE A 78 -10.65 0.36 -14.03
N GLU A 79 -9.63 0.58 -13.22
CA GLU A 79 -8.24 0.35 -13.63
C GLU A 79 -7.91 -1.14 -13.79
N LEU A 80 -8.44 -2.01 -12.94
CA LEU A 80 -8.32 -3.46 -13.15
C LEU A 80 -8.88 -3.88 -14.51
N TYR A 81 -10.06 -3.37 -14.87
CA TYR A 81 -10.64 -3.65 -16.18
C TYR A 81 -9.81 -3.04 -17.32
N ARG A 82 -9.44 -1.77 -17.20
CA ARG A 82 -8.72 -1.03 -18.25
C ARG A 82 -7.32 -1.58 -18.53
N LYS A 83 -6.58 -1.99 -17.49
CA LYS A 83 -5.19 -2.43 -17.61
C LYS A 83 -5.04 -3.95 -17.70
N CYS A 84 -5.89 -4.68 -16.99
CA CYS A 84 -5.75 -6.13 -16.83
C CYS A 84 -6.90 -6.93 -17.45
N HIS A 85 -7.93 -6.27 -18.01
CA HIS A 85 -9.15 -6.92 -18.50
C HIS A 85 -9.86 -7.78 -17.43
N ILE A 86 -9.67 -7.44 -16.15
CA ILE A 86 -10.29 -8.13 -15.00
C ILE A 86 -11.58 -7.39 -14.62
N GLY A 87 -12.71 -8.08 -14.76
CA GLY A 87 -14.02 -7.62 -14.32
C GLY A 87 -14.16 -7.63 -12.79
N ALA A 88 -14.99 -6.72 -12.28
CA ALA A 88 -15.28 -6.58 -10.85
C ALA A 88 -16.29 -7.62 -10.34
#